data_AF-A0A1L4FRM9-F1
#
_entry.id   AF-A0A1L4FRM9-F1
#
_cell.length_a   1.000
_cell.length_b   1.000
_cell.length_c   1.000
_cell.angle_alpha   90.00
_cell.angle_beta   90.00
_cell.angle_gamma   90.00
#
_symmetry.space_group_name_H-M   'P 1'
#
loop_
_entity.id
_entity.type
_entity.pdbx_description
1 polymer ?
#
loop_
_entity_poly.entity_id
_entity_poly.type
_entity_poly.pdbx_seq_one_letter_code
_entity_poly.pdbx_strand_id
1 'polypeptide(L)'
;MLKKSAKSVADWTILDKINNMNPTQTQKLYFLAQINETTSKNFYKENSALFYSMAAIFVVLGILAFVYYFLTKHKIQDYKNEQLKTFRENHPRDKHKTYEQAGLYLPSWQRAKYNLPLFLGLVFVIIGVYLFFAPIMA
;
A
#
# COMPACT_ATOMS: atom_id res chain seq x y z
N MET A 1 -23.34 10.72 4.62
CA MET A 1 -24.09 10.73 3.35
C MET A 1 -23.77 12.00 2.51
N LEU A 2 -22.50 12.39 2.35
CA LEU A 2 -22.10 13.61 1.61
C LEU A 2 -20.72 13.43 0.94
N LYS A 3 -20.61 12.53 -0.04
CA LYS A 3 -19.40 12.44 -0.89
C LYS A 3 -19.69 12.26 -2.39
N LYS A 4 -20.94 12.54 -2.80
CA LYS A 4 -21.37 12.51 -4.22
C LYS A 4 -21.45 13.90 -4.88
N SER A 5 -21.22 15.02 -4.18
CA SER A 5 -21.48 16.35 -4.76
C SER A 5 -20.30 16.97 -5.52
N ALA A 6 -19.04 16.59 -5.28
CA ALA A 6 -17.92 17.23 -5.96
C ALA A 6 -17.70 16.73 -7.41
N LYS A 7 -17.91 15.43 -7.67
CA LYS A 7 -17.82 14.87 -9.04
C LYS A 7 -18.96 15.36 -9.94
N SER A 8 -20.16 15.50 -9.34
CA SER A 8 -21.35 16.05 -9.99
C SER A 8 -21.16 17.49 -10.48
N VAL A 9 -20.62 18.40 -9.66
CA VAL A 9 -20.49 19.82 -10.04
C VAL A 9 -19.41 20.05 -11.12
N ALA A 10 -18.30 19.31 -11.07
CA ALA A 10 -17.30 19.34 -12.15
C ALA A 10 -17.90 18.82 -13.48
N ASP A 11 -18.71 17.76 -13.41
CA ASP A 11 -19.43 17.22 -14.58
C ASP A 11 -20.42 18.24 -15.17
N TRP A 12 -21.21 18.97 -14.37
CA TRP A 12 -22.17 19.95 -14.90
C TRP A 12 -21.50 21.10 -15.66
N THR A 13 -20.37 21.61 -15.17
CA THR A 13 -19.63 22.68 -15.87
C THR A 13 -19.03 22.22 -17.19
N ILE A 14 -18.58 20.96 -17.27
CA ILE A 14 -18.08 20.37 -18.51
C ILE A 14 -19.24 20.12 -19.47
N LEU A 15 -20.37 19.58 -18.98
CA LEU A 15 -21.56 19.33 -19.78
C LEU A 15 -22.18 20.62 -20.32
N ASP A 16 -22.25 21.68 -19.52
CA ASP A 16 -22.74 22.99 -19.97
C ASP A 16 -21.81 23.60 -21.03
N LYS A 17 -20.50 23.43 -20.88
CA LYS A 17 -19.52 23.84 -21.89
C LYS A 17 -19.61 23.03 -23.19
N ILE A 18 -19.95 21.74 -23.11
CA ILE A 18 -20.19 20.87 -24.27
C ILE A 18 -21.51 21.23 -24.97
N ASN A 19 -22.57 21.55 -24.20
CA ASN A 19 -23.86 21.96 -24.74
C ASN A 19 -23.80 23.30 -25.48
N ASN A 20 -22.88 24.18 -25.08
CA ASN A 20 -22.63 25.46 -25.74
C ASN A 20 -21.56 25.39 -26.85
N MET A 21 -20.98 24.21 -27.14
CA MET A 21 -20.05 24.03 -28.26
C MET A 21 -20.77 23.88 -29.59
N ASN A 22 -20.10 24.30 -30.66
CA ASN A 22 -20.62 24.06 -32.00
C ASN A 22 -20.59 22.54 -32.30
N PRO A 23 -21.48 22.02 -33.17
CA PRO A 23 -21.59 20.59 -33.41
C PRO A 23 -20.29 19.96 -33.94
N THR A 24 -19.47 20.72 -34.69
CA THR A 24 -18.18 20.27 -35.21
C THR A 24 -17.13 20.06 -34.10
N GLN A 25 -17.11 20.94 -33.08
CA GLN A 25 -16.22 20.86 -31.91
C GLN A 25 -16.62 19.67 -31.03
N THR A 26 -17.92 19.49 -30.83
CA THR A 26 -18.47 18.37 -30.06
C THR A 26 -18.15 17.03 -30.74
N GLN A 27 -18.29 16.92 -32.06
CA GLN A 27 -17.86 15.73 -32.82
C GLN A 27 -16.36 15.45 -32.69
N LYS A 28 -15.53 16.50 -32.77
CA LYS A 28 -14.08 16.36 -32.60
C LYS A 28 -13.73 15.85 -31.19
N LEU A 29 -14.40 16.32 -30.15
CA LEU A 29 -14.19 15.84 -28.78
C LEU A 29 -14.56 14.38 -28.60
N TYR A 30 -15.71 13.94 -29.12
CA TYR A 30 -16.10 12.53 -29.08
C TYR A 30 -15.09 11.63 -29.82
N PHE A 31 -14.65 12.06 -30.99
CA PHE A 31 -13.63 11.33 -31.76
C PHE A 31 -12.31 11.21 -30.99
N LEU A 32 -11.83 12.30 -30.38
CA LEU A 32 -10.62 12.28 -29.55
C LEU A 32 -10.77 11.39 -28.31
N ALA A 33 -11.93 11.41 -27.66
CA ALA A 33 -12.22 10.54 -26.51
C ALA A 33 -12.19 9.05 -26.92
N GLN A 34 -12.79 8.72 -28.07
CA GLN A 34 -12.79 7.36 -28.60
C GLN A 34 -11.38 6.87 -28.97
N ILE A 35 -10.55 7.73 -29.58
CA ILE A 35 -9.15 7.41 -29.84
C ILE A 35 -8.43 7.12 -28.52
N ASN A 36 -8.59 7.98 -27.51
CA ASN A 36 -7.92 7.82 -26.23
C ASN A 36 -8.30 6.50 -25.52
N GLU A 37 -9.59 6.15 -25.52
CA GLU A 37 -10.05 4.88 -24.96
C GLU A 37 -9.49 3.67 -25.71
N THR A 38 -9.45 3.74 -27.05
CA THR A 38 -8.89 2.66 -27.87
C THR A 38 -7.38 2.52 -27.65
N THR A 39 -6.66 3.64 -27.57
CA THR A 39 -5.23 3.67 -27.30
C THR A 39 -4.91 3.10 -25.91
N SER A 40 -5.71 3.42 -24.87
CA SER A 40 -5.46 2.86 -23.54
C SER A 40 -5.66 1.34 -23.54
N LYS A 41 -6.78 0.85 -24.10
CA LYS A 41 -7.06 -0.59 -24.20
C LYS A 41 -5.94 -1.34 -24.91
N ASN A 42 -5.48 -0.82 -26.05
CA ASN A 42 -4.38 -1.42 -26.79
C ASN A 42 -3.07 -1.40 -26.00
N PHE A 43 -2.77 -0.30 -25.29
CA PHE A 43 -1.59 -0.21 -24.43
C PHE A 43 -1.57 -1.28 -23.34
N TYR A 44 -2.67 -1.49 -22.62
CA TYR A 44 -2.76 -2.53 -21.58
C TYR A 44 -2.67 -3.94 -22.15
N LYS A 45 -3.27 -4.17 -23.33
CA LYS A 45 -3.23 -5.46 -24.01
C LYS A 45 -1.82 -5.81 -24.49
N GLU A 46 -1.15 -4.87 -25.16
CA GLU A 46 0.22 -5.04 -25.68
C GLU A 46 1.23 -5.24 -24.56
N ASN A 47 1.06 -4.53 -23.43
CA ASN A 47 1.97 -4.60 -22.28
C ASN A 47 1.51 -5.57 -21.19
N SER A 48 0.50 -6.40 -21.44
CA SER A 48 -0.11 -7.30 -20.45
C SER A 48 0.91 -8.22 -19.77
N ALA A 49 1.88 -8.75 -20.53
CA ALA A 49 2.98 -9.55 -20.00
C ALA A 49 3.85 -8.79 -18.98
N LEU A 50 4.07 -7.49 -19.20
CA LEU A 50 4.83 -6.63 -18.30
C LEU A 50 4.06 -6.43 -16.98
N PHE A 51 2.75 -6.19 -17.06
CA PHE A 51 1.89 -6.10 -15.88
C PHE A 51 1.88 -7.39 -15.06
N TYR A 52 1.74 -8.56 -15.71
CA TYR A 52 1.75 -9.84 -15.01
C TYR A 52 3.10 -10.17 -14.38
N SER A 53 4.22 -9.88 -15.06
CA SER A 53 5.55 -10.11 -14.49
C SER A 53 5.83 -9.20 -13.30
N MET A 54 5.47 -7.91 -13.37
CA MET A 54 5.55 -7.01 -12.22
C MET A 54 4.65 -7.48 -11.08
N ALA A 55 3.40 -7.87 -11.36
CA ALA A 55 2.48 -8.39 -10.35
C ALA A 55 3.09 -9.59 -9.60
N ALA A 56 3.66 -10.55 -10.33
CA ALA A 56 4.33 -11.71 -9.74
C ALA A 56 5.50 -11.31 -8.84
N ILE A 57 6.36 -10.39 -9.28
CA ILE A 57 7.50 -9.88 -8.49
C ILE A 57 7.01 -9.24 -7.18
N PHE A 58 5.99 -8.38 -7.25
CA PHE A 58 5.45 -7.71 -6.06
C PHE A 58 4.81 -8.71 -5.08
N VAL A 59 4.09 -9.72 -5.56
CA VAL A 59 3.53 -10.77 -4.70
C VAL A 59 4.64 -11.57 -4.01
N VAL A 60 5.69 -11.95 -4.76
CA VAL A 60 6.84 -12.68 -4.19
C VAL A 60 7.56 -11.84 -3.14
N LEU A 61 7.83 -10.56 -3.42
CA LEU A 61 8.42 -9.63 -2.44
C LEU A 61 7.53 -9.49 -1.20
N GLY A 62 6.20 -9.44 -1.38
CA GLY A 62 5.25 -9.41 -0.29
C GLY A 62 5.35 -10.65 0.62
N ILE A 63 5.37 -11.84 0.02
CA ILE A 63 5.53 -13.10 0.75
C ILE A 63 6.88 -13.15 1.49
N LEU A 64 7.98 -12.76 0.83
CA LEU A 64 9.30 -12.71 1.46
C LEU A 64 9.33 -11.75 2.66
N ALA A 65 8.65 -10.61 2.58
CA ALA A 65 8.53 -9.67 3.69
C ALA A 65 7.76 -10.27 4.89
N PHE A 66 6.70 -11.04 4.64
CA PHE A 66 5.98 -11.77 5.68
C PHE A 66 6.84 -12.86 6.32
N VAL A 67 7.58 -13.65 5.53
CA VAL A 67 8.51 -14.65 6.08
C VAL A 67 9.58 -13.99 6.93
N TYR A 68 10.15 -12.88 6.46
CA TYR A 68 11.12 -12.10 7.22
C TYR A 68 10.55 -11.58 8.54
N TYR A 69 9.28 -11.13 8.56
CA TYR A 69 8.60 -10.72 9.79
C TYR A 69 8.60 -11.83 10.84
N PHE A 70 8.26 -13.07 10.46
CA PHE A 70 8.29 -14.22 11.39
C PHE A 70 9.69 -14.45 11.97
N LEU A 71 10.74 -14.35 11.14
CA LEU A 71 12.12 -14.48 11.60
C LEU A 71 12.53 -13.37 12.58
N THR A 72 12.04 -12.15 12.38
CA THR A 72 12.42 -11.00 13.23
C THR A 72 11.72 -10.95 14.58
N LYS A 73 10.63 -11.70 14.80
CA LYS A 73 9.92 -11.71 16.09
C LYS A 73 10.81 -12.07 17.27
N HIS A 74 11.75 -13.00 17.10
CA HIS A 74 12.67 -13.41 18.14
C HIS A 74 13.56 -12.24 18.62
N LYS A 75 13.96 -11.34 17.72
CA LYS A 75 14.80 -10.18 18.05
C LYS A 75 14.14 -9.18 19.00
N ILE A 76 12.80 -9.11 19.02
CA ILE A 76 12.08 -8.28 20.01
C ILE A 76 12.22 -8.89 21.40
N GLN A 77 12.11 -10.22 21.51
CA GLN A 77 12.25 -10.91 22.78
C GLN A 77 13.67 -10.76 23.32
N ASP A 78 14.67 -10.90 22.45
CA ASP A 78 16.08 -10.70 22.82
C ASP A 78 16.32 -9.29 23.35
N TYR A 79 15.79 -8.26 22.68
CA TYR A 79 15.90 -6.88 23.14
C TYR A 79 15.22 -6.66 24.50
N LYS A 80 14.04 -7.23 24.72
CA LYS A 80 13.36 -7.17 26.02
C LYS A 80 14.18 -7.86 27.12
N ASN A 81 14.76 -9.01 26.81
CA ASN A 81 15.57 -9.78 27.74
C ASN A 81 16.86 -9.03 28.12
N GLU A 82 17.49 -8.34 27.17
CA GLU A 82 18.68 -7.52 27.40
C GLU A 82 18.37 -6.30 28.28
N GLN A 83 17.26 -5.62 28.02
CA GLN A 83 16.77 -4.53 28.89
C GLN A 83 16.47 -5.04 30.31
N LEU A 84 15.84 -6.21 30.43
CA LEU A 84 15.52 -6.81 31.73
C LEU A 84 16.79 -7.24 32.48
N LYS A 85 17.79 -7.78 31.77
CA LYS A 85 19.11 -8.11 32.34
C LYS A 85 19.77 -6.87 32.93
N THR A 86 19.84 -5.79 32.14
CA THR A 86 20.42 -4.50 32.57
C THR A 86 19.66 -3.93 33.77
N PHE A 87 18.33 -4.05 33.79
CA PHE A 87 17.51 -3.63 34.93
C PHE A 87 17.86 -4.40 36.21
N ARG A 88 18.01 -5.73 36.11
CA ARG A 88 18.33 -6.62 37.24
C ARG A 88 19.72 -6.40 37.81
N GLU A 89 20.69 -6.02 36.96
CA GLU A 89 22.05 -5.66 37.39
C GLU A 89 22.03 -4.36 38.22
N ASN A 90 21.23 -3.38 37.81
CA ASN A 90 21.09 -2.10 38.50
C ASN A 90 20.19 -2.16 39.75
N HIS A 91 19.25 -3.12 39.81
CA HIS A 91 18.28 -3.27 40.90
C HIS A 91 18.32 -4.70 41.48
N PRO A 92 19.38 -5.06 42.22
CA PRO A 92 19.59 -6.43 42.67
C PRO A 92 18.54 -6.95 43.67
N ARG A 93 17.75 -6.05 44.29
CA ARG A 93 16.61 -6.41 45.17
C ARG A 93 15.36 -6.85 44.39
N ASP A 94 15.29 -6.50 43.10
CA ASP A 94 14.10 -6.65 42.26
C ASP A 94 14.28 -7.68 41.14
N LYS A 95 15.16 -8.68 41.33
CA LYS A 95 15.54 -9.65 40.29
C LYS A 95 14.38 -10.47 39.72
N HIS A 96 13.32 -10.65 40.51
CA HIS A 96 12.15 -11.45 40.14
C HIS A 96 11.12 -10.68 39.31
N LYS A 97 11.26 -9.36 39.15
CA LYS A 97 10.32 -8.57 38.35
C LYS A 97 10.36 -9.02 36.89
N THR A 98 9.18 -9.13 36.29
CA THR A 98 9.03 -9.31 34.83
C THR A 98 9.29 -8.00 34.09
N TYR A 99 9.41 -8.06 32.77
CA TYR A 99 9.63 -6.88 31.92
C TYR A 99 8.54 -5.81 32.14
N GLU A 100 7.28 -6.24 32.20
CA GLU A 100 6.12 -5.39 32.41
C GLU A 100 6.10 -4.80 33.83
N GLN A 101 6.51 -5.58 34.83
CA GLN A 101 6.58 -5.14 36.23
C GLN A 101 7.77 -4.20 36.51
N ALA A 102 8.84 -4.30 35.73
CA ALA A 102 10.00 -3.42 35.82
C ALA A 102 9.73 -2.02 35.23
N GLY A 103 8.53 -1.78 34.66
CA GLY A 103 8.19 -0.51 34.01
C GLY A 103 8.98 -0.25 32.73
N LEU A 104 9.60 -1.29 32.17
CA LEU A 104 10.36 -1.20 30.92
C LEU A 104 9.38 -1.07 29.75
N TYR A 105 9.73 -0.22 28.80
CA TYR A 105 8.92 0.00 27.60
C TYR A 105 9.74 -0.25 26.34
N LEU A 106 9.08 -0.79 25.33
CA LEU A 106 9.68 -0.97 24.02
C LEU A 106 9.56 0.37 23.26
N PRO A 107 10.69 1.00 22.87
CA PRO A 107 10.65 2.26 22.15
C PRO A 107 9.80 2.15 20.88
N SER A 108 9.06 3.21 20.55
CA SER A 108 8.18 3.23 19.37
C SER A 108 8.93 2.97 18.07
N TRP A 109 10.16 3.48 17.94
CA TRP A 109 11.02 3.20 16.79
C TRP A 109 11.35 1.71 16.66
N GLN A 110 11.59 1.03 17.78
CA GLN A 110 11.87 -0.41 17.78
C GLN A 110 10.66 -1.20 17.28
N ARG A 111 9.46 -0.86 17.77
CA ARG A 111 8.19 -1.44 17.31
C ARG A 111 7.98 -1.21 15.82
N ALA A 112 8.21 0.01 15.34
CA ALA A 112 8.09 0.34 13.93
C ALA A 112 9.06 -0.48 13.07
N LYS A 113 10.33 -0.59 13.47
CA LYS A 113 11.35 -1.35 12.76
C LYS A 113 10.96 -2.83 12.57
N TYR A 114 10.41 -3.47 13.59
CA TYR A 114 10.04 -4.89 13.51
C TYR A 114 8.68 -5.14 12.85
N ASN A 115 7.77 -4.16 12.85
CA ASN A 115 6.50 -4.25 12.13
C ASN A 115 6.59 -3.77 10.67
N LEU A 116 7.66 -3.07 10.30
CA LEU A 116 7.88 -2.57 8.95
C LEU A 116 7.77 -3.65 7.85
N PRO A 117 8.35 -4.86 8.01
CA PRO A 117 8.22 -5.91 7.00
C PRO A 117 6.77 -6.37 6.80
N LEU A 118 5.96 -6.39 7.86
CA LEU A 118 4.54 -6.74 7.78
C LEU A 118 3.77 -5.68 6.97
N PHE A 119 4.03 -4.40 7.25
CA PHE A 119 3.41 -3.30 6.52
C PHE A 119 3.81 -3.30 5.04
N LEU A 120 5.11 -3.44 4.75
CA LEU A 120 5.62 -3.54 3.39
C LEU A 120 5.06 -4.75 2.65
N GLY A 121 4.98 -5.90 3.32
CA GLY A 121 4.40 -7.11 2.76
C GLY A 121 2.95 -6.90 2.31
N LEU A 122 2.14 -6.28 3.16
CA LEU A 122 0.75 -5.95 2.84
C LEU A 122 0.65 -4.99 1.65
N VAL A 123 1.44 -3.92 1.65
CA VAL A 123 1.45 -2.92 0.56
C VAL A 123 1.85 -3.57 -0.77
N PHE A 124 2.90 -4.41 -0.78
CA PHE A 124 3.33 -5.10 -2.00
C PHE A 124 2.28 -6.09 -2.52
N VAL A 125 1.58 -6.81 -1.66
CA VAL A 125 0.48 -7.68 -2.09
C VAL A 125 -0.65 -6.85 -2.71
N ILE A 126 -1.06 -5.74 -2.10
CA ILE A 126 -2.11 -4.86 -2.65
C ILE A 126 -1.71 -4.33 -4.03
N ILE A 127 -0.47 -3.86 -4.18
CA ILE A 127 0.05 -3.38 -5.47
C ILE A 127 0.09 -4.51 -6.50
N GLY A 128 0.57 -5.69 -6.12
CA GLY A 128 0.63 -6.85 -7.01
C GLY A 128 -0.76 -7.26 -7.51
N VAL A 129 -1.74 -7.33 -6.61
CA VAL A 129 -3.14 -7.62 -6.96
C VAL A 129 -3.70 -6.55 -7.90
N TYR A 130 -3.47 -5.27 -7.61
CA TYR A 130 -3.91 -4.18 -8.49
C TYR A 130 -3.32 -4.29 -9.90
N LEU A 131 -2.01 -4.53 -10.01
CA LEU A 131 -1.32 -4.70 -11.30
C LEU A 131 -1.82 -5.92 -12.07
N PHE A 132 -2.20 -7.00 -11.38
CA PHE A 132 -2.77 -8.18 -12.01
C PHE A 132 -4.13 -7.90 -12.66
N PHE A 133 -4.99 -7.11 -12.01
CA PHE A 133 -6.31 -6.77 -12.55
C PHE A 133 -6.31 -5.59 -13.52
N ALA A 134 -5.28 -4.74 -13.52
CA ALA A 134 -5.17 -3.59 -14.41
C ALA A 134 -5.40 -3.91 -15.90
N PRO A 135 -4.75 -4.93 -16.51
CA PRO A 135 -5.00 -5.26 -17.92
C PRO A 135 -6.35 -5.91 -18.19
N ILE A 136 -7.03 -6.44 -17.16
CA ILE A 136 -8.35 -7.10 -17.28
C ILE A 136 -9.48 -6.06 -17.26
N MET A 137 -9.31 -4.99 -16.47
CA MET A 137 -10.33 -3.94 -16.29
C MET A 137 -10.21 -2.79 -17.30
N ALA A 138 -9.10 -2.73 -18.04
CA ALA A 138 -8.85 -1.74 -19.08
C ALA A 138 -9.61 -2.06 -20.37
#